data_AF-A0A9D5VCL9-F1
#
_entry.id   AF-A0A9D5VCL9-F1
#
_cell.length_a   1.000
_cell.length_b   1.000
_cell.length_c   1.000
_cell.angle_alpha   90.00
_cell.angle_beta   90.00
_cell.angle_gamma   90.00
#
_symmetry.space_group_name_H-M   'P 1'
#
loop_
_entity.id
_entity.type
_entity.pdbx_description
1 polymer ?
#
loop_
_entity_poly.entity_id
_entity_poly.type
_entity_poly.pdbx_seq_one_letter_code
_entity_poly.pdbx_strand_id
1 'polypeptide(L)'
;MIRVHIAFFPGTNSHREAALAFARVGATPHMVHIHAVMSGEERLDAADIVCLPGGFSYGDHVRSGLVAAHTLLAHDPGLTERLRKKPVLCICNGFQTGMELGLFGQDVVLTRNRRGTFLDRPHQTHHVAEGHGTFWLRGLENATLRFPCAHGEGRLLFSAQTAWRPALRYPPVFNPDGSQEDIAGITTLDGFVLGMMNHPERAQRDEKNMTIFRNAVEHVR
;
A
#
# COMPACT_ATOMS: atom_id res chain seq x y z
N MET A 1 -4.83 -9.91 -21.12
CA MET A 1 -4.23 -8.64 -20.64
C MET A 1 -4.33 -8.64 -19.13
N ILE A 2 -3.26 -8.25 -18.41
CA ILE A 2 -3.25 -8.23 -16.94
C ILE A 2 -4.07 -7.05 -16.44
N ARG A 3 -5.17 -7.31 -15.74
CA ARG A 3 -6.07 -6.30 -15.20
C ARG A 3 -5.65 -5.90 -13.79
N VAL A 4 -5.69 -4.60 -13.52
CA VAL A 4 -5.41 -4.05 -12.18
C VAL A 4 -6.60 -3.22 -11.75
N HIS A 5 -7.23 -3.57 -10.63
CA HIS A 5 -8.26 -2.72 -10.05
C HIS A 5 -7.62 -1.70 -9.11
N ILE A 6 -7.84 -0.41 -9.38
CA ILE A 6 -7.38 0.70 -8.55
C ILE A 6 -8.59 1.23 -7.78
N ALA A 7 -8.67 0.91 -6.49
CA ALA A 7 -9.78 1.37 -5.65
C ALA A 7 -9.73 2.90 -5.49
N PHE A 8 -10.88 3.57 -5.51
CA PHE A 8 -10.95 4.95 -5.04
C PHE A 8 -12.26 5.26 -4.33
N PHE A 9 -12.13 6.10 -3.31
CA PHE A 9 -13.18 6.55 -2.41
C PHE A 9 -13.29 8.07 -2.50
N PRO A 10 -14.38 8.69 -2.01
CA PRO A 10 -14.39 10.12 -1.74
C PRO A 10 -13.14 10.52 -0.94
N GLY A 11 -12.33 11.45 -1.45
CA GLY A 11 -11.08 11.92 -0.82
C GLY A 11 -9.80 11.14 -1.19
N THR A 12 -9.90 9.99 -1.88
CA THR A 12 -8.72 9.37 -2.50
C THR A 12 -8.17 10.29 -3.59
N ASN A 13 -6.88 10.61 -3.54
CA ASN A 13 -6.27 11.58 -4.46
C ASN A 13 -5.09 11.03 -5.26
N SER A 14 -4.64 9.80 -4.96
CA SER A 14 -3.45 9.21 -5.61
C SER A 14 -3.76 8.07 -6.59
N HIS A 15 -5.03 7.86 -6.94
CA HIS A 15 -5.48 6.75 -7.76
C HIS A 15 -5.06 6.88 -9.24
N ARG A 16 -4.91 8.10 -9.75
CA ARG A 16 -4.54 8.34 -11.16
C ARG A 16 -3.08 8.04 -11.43
N GLU A 17 -2.19 8.46 -10.55
CA GLU A 17 -0.76 8.16 -10.65
C GLU A 17 -0.47 6.67 -10.43
N ALA A 18 -1.22 6.00 -9.53
CA ALA A 18 -1.16 4.55 -9.39
C ALA A 18 -1.59 3.84 -10.68
N ALA A 19 -2.70 4.26 -11.29
CA ALA A 19 -3.14 3.73 -12.58
C ALA A 19 -2.07 3.93 -13.66
N LEU A 20 -1.48 5.13 -13.75
CA LEU A 20 -0.43 5.42 -14.72
C LEU A 20 0.81 4.55 -14.50
N ALA A 21 1.24 4.32 -13.25
CA ALA A 21 2.38 3.47 -12.94
C ALA A 21 2.17 2.03 -13.44
N PHE A 22 1.00 1.45 -13.20
CA PHE A 22 0.65 0.12 -13.71
C PHE A 22 0.53 0.08 -15.25
N ALA A 23 -0.06 1.10 -15.87
CA ALA A 23 -0.14 1.19 -17.33
C ALA A 23 1.25 1.21 -17.98
N ARG A 24 2.21 1.95 -17.40
CA ARG A 24 3.59 2.05 -17.91
C ARG A 24 4.35 0.73 -17.91
N VAL A 25 3.97 -0.21 -17.06
CA VAL A 25 4.58 -1.56 -17.00
C VAL A 25 3.76 -2.61 -17.77
N GLY A 26 2.81 -2.18 -18.59
CA GLY A 26 2.07 -3.05 -19.52
C GLY A 26 0.82 -3.70 -18.93
N ALA A 27 0.31 -3.21 -17.81
CA ALA A 27 -0.98 -3.65 -17.26
C ALA A 27 -2.14 -2.77 -17.76
N THR A 28 -3.37 -3.24 -17.57
CA THR A 28 -4.60 -2.52 -17.89
C THR A 28 -5.28 -2.08 -16.58
N PRO A 29 -5.02 -0.85 -16.10
CA PRO A 29 -5.66 -0.36 -14.89
C PRO A 29 -7.14 -0.04 -15.14
N HIS A 30 -7.97 -0.38 -14.16
CA HIS A 30 -9.39 -0.04 -14.09
C HIS A 30 -9.63 0.66 -12.74
N MET A 31 -10.08 1.91 -12.78
CA MET A 31 -10.39 2.65 -11.56
C MET A 31 -11.77 2.25 -11.06
N VAL A 32 -11.83 1.61 -9.90
CA VAL A 32 -13.08 1.08 -9.32
C VAL A 32 -13.51 2.01 -8.20
N HIS A 33 -14.60 2.73 -8.42
CA HIS A 33 -15.17 3.58 -7.39
C HIS A 33 -15.88 2.71 -6.35
N ILE A 34 -15.77 3.08 -5.06
CA ILE A 34 -16.46 2.37 -3.99
C ILE A 34 -17.96 2.18 -4.22
N HIS A 35 -18.63 3.14 -4.88
CA HIS A 35 -20.05 3.03 -5.21
C HIS A 35 -20.36 1.80 -6.08
N ALA A 36 -19.54 1.52 -7.10
CA ALA A 36 -19.75 0.36 -7.98
C ALA A 36 -19.55 -0.98 -7.23
N VAL A 37 -18.69 -0.98 -6.21
CA VAL A 37 -18.54 -2.13 -5.30
C VAL A 37 -19.77 -2.29 -4.42
N MET A 38 -20.27 -1.19 -3.84
CA MET A 38 -21.44 -1.19 -2.95
C MET A 38 -22.74 -1.56 -3.69
N SER A 39 -22.88 -1.16 -4.95
CA SER A 39 -24.05 -1.51 -5.78
C SER A 39 -23.98 -2.91 -6.38
N GLY A 40 -22.83 -3.59 -6.25
CA GLY A 40 -22.60 -4.92 -6.83
C GLY A 40 -22.34 -4.91 -8.34
N GLU A 41 -22.22 -3.73 -8.96
CA GLU A 41 -21.83 -3.57 -10.36
C GLU A 41 -20.43 -4.11 -10.62
N GLU A 42 -19.52 -3.92 -9.66
CA GLU A 42 -18.14 -4.35 -9.76
C GLU A 42 -17.69 -5.07 -8.49
N ARG A 43 -16.75 -6.00 -8.67
CA ARG A 43 -16.02 -6.62 -7.57
C ARG A 43 -14.59 -6.12 -7.56
N LEU A 44 -14.16 -5.56 -6.43
CA LEU A 44 -12.80 -5.05 -6.29
C LEU A 44 -11.75 -6.13 -6.55
N ASP A 45 -12.02 -7.36 -6.12
CA ASP A 45 -11.12 -8.51 -6.26
C ASP A 45 -11.25 -9.28 -7.59
N ALA A 46 -12.02 -8.78 -8.56
CA ALA A 46 -12.20 -9.45 -9.85
C ALA A 46 -11.02 -9.30 -10.83
N ALA A 47 -10.03 -8.46 -10.49
CA ALA A 47 -8.79 -8.28 -11.25
C ALA A 47 -7.68 -9.26 -10.82
N ASP A 48 -6.61 -9.29 -11.62
CA ASP A 48 -5.41 -10.08 -11.34
C ASP A 48 -4.60 -9.45 -10.20
N ILE A 49 -4.59 -8.11 -10.14
CA ILE A 49 -3.92 -7.30 -9.12
C ILE A 49 -4.92 -6.28 -8.56
N VAL A 50 -4.85 -6.00 -7.25
CA VAL A 50 -5.60 -4.91 -6.61
C VAL A 50 -4.63 -3.86 -6.08
N CYS A 51 -4.95 -2.58 -6.27
CA CYS A 51 -4.23 -1.48 -5.65
C CYS A 51 -5.18 -0.67 -4.76
N LEU A 52 -4.78 -0.46 -3.51
CA LEU A 52 -5.36 0.53 -2.61
C LEU A 52 -4.42 1.75 -2.63
N PRO A 53 -4.76 2.83 -3.34
CA PRO A 53 -3.88 3.99 -3.51
C PRO A 53 -3.98 4.98 -2.34
N GLY A 54 -3.09 5.97 -2.35
CA GLY A 54 -3.04 7.02 -1.33
C GLY A 54 -4.12 8.11 -1.44
N GLY A 55 -4.20 8.95 -0.42
CA GLY A 55 -5.12 10.09 -0.32
C GLY A 55 -5.57 10.35 1.09
N PHE A 56 -6.80 10.84 1.24
CA PHE A 56 -7.47 11.08 2.50
C PHE A 56 -8.89 10.54 2.38
N SER A 57 -9.06 9.21 2.29
CA SER A 57 -10.39 8.62 2.12
C SER A 57 -11.31 9.08 3.26
N TYR A 58 -12.44 9.67 2.88
CA TYR A 58 -13.39 10.33 3.79
C TYR A 58 -12.76 11.42 4.69
N GLY A 59 -11.67 12.06 4.23
CA GLY A 59 -10.98 13.13 4.95
C GLY A 59 -10.21 12.68 6.19
N ASP A 60 -10.07 11.37 6.41
CA ASP A 60 -9.48 10.79 7.63
C ASP A 60 -10.13 11.31 8.94
N HIS A 61 -11.40 11.77 8.87
CA HIS A 61 -12.05 12.49 9.97
C HIS A 61 -12.20 11.69 11.27
N VAL A 62 -12.35 10.36 11.18
CA VAL A 62 -12.42 9.47 12.35
C VAL A 62 -11.05 8.89 12.67
N ARG A 63 -10.46 8.25 11.66
CA ARG A 63 -9.10 7.71 11.63
C ARG A 63 -8.77 7.39 10.18
N SER A 64 -7.51 7.54 9.79
CA SER A 64 -7.12 7.31 8.40
C SER A 64 -7.45 5.87 7.94
N GLY A 65 -8.12 5.74 6.79
CA GLY A 65 -8.49 4.46 6.19
C GLY A 65 -9.63 3.67 6.86
N LEU A 66 -10.05 4.02 8.08
CA LEU A 66 -11.07 3.27 8.84
C LEU A 66 -12.43 3.26 8.13
N VAL A 67 -12.93 4.42 7.70
CA VAL A 67 -14.25 4.52 7.05
C VAL A 67 -14.26 3.77 5.72
N ALA A 68 -13.17 3.86 4.96
CA ALA A 68 -13.01 3.12 3.70
C ALA A 68 -13.03 1.60 3.91
N ALA A 69 -12.26 1.10 4.87
CA ALA A 69 -12.22 -0.32 5.20
C ALA A 69 -13.58 -0.84 5.69
N HIS A 70 -14.22 -0.14 6.63
CA HIS A 70 -15.52 -0.54 7.15
C HIS A 70 -16.63 -0.49 6.11
N THR A 71 -16.57 0.46 5.17
CA THR A 71 -17.51 0.51 4.04
C THR A 71 -17.34 -0.74 3.16
N LEU A 72 -16.12 -1.12 2.82
CA LEU A 72 -15.87 -2.35 2.07
C LEU A 72 -16.40 -3.60 2.81
N LEU A 73 -16.08 -3.75 4.09
CA LEU A 73 -16.46 -4.92 4.88
C LEU A 73 -17.96 -5.02 5.15
N ALA A 74 -18.66 -3.88 5.28
CA ALA A 74 -20.10 -3.86 5.46
C ALA A 74 -20.84 -4.41 4.23
N HIS A 75 -20.30 -4.18 3.03
CA HIS A 75 -20.89 -4.65 1.77
C HIS A 75 -20.35 -6.01 1.32
N ASP A 76 -19.12 -6.35 1.70
CA ASP A 76 -18.47 -7.61 1.33
C ASP A 76 -17.63 -8.16 2.50
N PRO A 77 -18.27 -8.85 3.46
CA PRO A 77 -17.58 -9.38 4.64
C PRO A 77 -16.47 -10.38 4.32
N GLY A 78 -16.51 -11.02 3.14
CA GLY A 78 -15.51 -11.99 2.69
C GLY A 78 -14.33 -11.38 1.95
N LEU A 79 -14.31 -10.05 1.73
CA LEU A 79 -13.32 -9.39 0.89
C LEU A 79 -11.89 -9.61 1.38
N THR A 80 -11.63 -9.44 2.67
CA THR A 80 -10.28 -9.57 3.26
C THR A 80 -9.65 -10.92 2.94
N GLU A 81 -10.39 -12.02 3.14
CA GLU A 81 -9.86 -13.38 2.88
C GLU A 81 -9.55 -13.63 1.41
N ARG A 82 -10.27 -12.98 0.50
CA ARG A 82 -10.01 -13.09 -0.94
C ARG A 82 -8.85 -12.19 -1.38
N LEU A 83 -8.73 -11.00 -0.80
CA LEU A 83 -7.60 -10.10 -1.03
C LEU A 83 -6.27 -10.69 -0.55
N ARG A 84 -6.23 -11.40 0.59
CA ARG A 84 -5.01 -12.08 1.04
C ARG A 84 -4.45 -13.10 0.05
N LYS A 85 -5.29 -13.63 -0.84
CA LYS A 85 -4.91 -14.63 -1.85
C LYS A 85 -4.55 -14.01 -3.20
N LYS A 86 -4.39 -12.69 -3.26
CA LYS A 86 -4.10 -11.94 -4.48
C LYS A 86 -2.94 -10.98 -4.27
N PRO A 87 -2.21 -10.63 -5.35
CA PRO A 87 -1.34 -9.47 -5.35
C PRO A 87 -2.13 -8.21 -4.98
N VAL A 88 -1.85 -7.66 -3.80
CA VAL A 88 -2.42 -6.38 -3.35
C VAL A 88 -1.30 -5.41 -3.00
N LEU A 89 -1.34 -4.22 -3.62
CA LEU A 89 -0.43 -3.11 -3.31
C LEU A 89 -1.19 -2.01 -2.57
N CYS A 90 -0.80 -1.75 -1.34
CA CYS A 90 -1.41 -0.76 -0.47
C CYS A 90 -0.44 0.42 -0.24
N ILE A 91 -0.83 1.63 -0.66
CA ILE A 91 0.04 2.81 -0.68
C ILE A 91 -0.57 3.91 0.20
N CYS A 92 0.18 4.43 1.17
CA CYS A 92 -0.20 5.54 2.06
C CYS A 92 -1.58 5.30 2.69
N ASN A 93 -2.62 6.03 2.30
CA ASN A 93 -3.98 5.82 2.81
C ASN A 93 -4.59 4.46 2.46
N GLY A 94 -4.15 3.86 1.36
CA GLY A 94 -4.48 2.47 1.05
C GLY A 94 -3.79 1.47 1.99
N PHE A 95 -2.59 1.79 2.51
CA PHE A 95 -1.93 0.98 3.53
C PHE A 95 -2.67 1.03 4.86
N GLN A 96 -3.11 2.22 5.27
CA GLN A 96 -3.99 2.42 6.42
C GLN A 96 -5.32 1.68 6.24
N THR A 97 -5.93 1.77 5.06
CA THR A 97 -7.14 0.99 4.73
C THR A 97 -6.87 -0.52 4.81
N GLY A 98 -5.73 -1.00 4.29
CA GLY A 98 -5.34 -2.41 4.35
C GLY A 98 -5.12 -2.94 5.77
N MET A 99 -4.60 -2.09 6.67
CA MET A 99 -4.51 -2.39 8.10
C MET A 99 -5.89 -2.57 8.72
N GLU A 100 -6.81 -1.65 8.47
CA GLU A 100 -8.18 -1.70 9.01
C GLU A 100 -9.02 -2.83 8.37
N LEU A 101 -8.70 -3.26 7.14
CA LEU A 101 -9.24 -4.49 6.54
C LEU A 101 -8.69 -5.77 7.22
N GLY A 102 -7.66 -5.65 8.06
CA GLY A 102 -7.00 -6.76 8.73
C GLY A 102 -6.00 -7.53 7.86
N LEU A 103 -5.56 -6.99 6.72
CA LEU A 103 -4.69 -7.73 5.79
C LEU A 103 -3.35 -8.14 6.44
N PHE A 104 -2.86 -7.36 7.39
CA PHE A 104 -1.55 -7.57 8.04
C PHE A 104 -1.66 -8.11 9.48
N GLY A 105 -2.84 -8.55 9.91
CA GLY A 105 -3.09 -8.98 11.29
C GLY A 105 -3.47 -7.82 12.23
N GLN A 106 -3.59 -8.12 13.52
CA GLN A 106 -4.08 -7.18 14.56
C GLN A 106 -2.98 -6.63 15.48
N ASP A 107 -1.78 -7.23 15.43
CA ASP A 107 -0.65 -6.88 16.30
C ASP A 107 0.17 -5.69 15.77
N VAL A 108 -0.26 -5.06 14.68
CA VAL A 108 0.41 -3.94 14.02
C VAL A 108 -0.59 -2.86 13.64
N VAL A 109 -0.22 -1.60 13.84
CA VAL A 109 -1.06 -0.44 13.55
C VAL A 109 -0.25 0.69 12.94
N LEU A 110 -0.95 1.58 12.23
CA LEU A 110 -0.43 2.88 11.81
C LEU A 110 -1.09 3.96 12.66
N THR A 111 -0.29 4.91 13.14
CA THR A 111 -0.75 6.01 13.98
C THR A 111 -0.09 7.32 13.61
N ARG A 112 -0.46 8.39 14.32
CA ARG A 112 0.12 9.73 14.16
C ARG A 112 1.64 9.66 14.20
N ASN A 113 2.25 10.37 13.25
CA ASN A 113 3.70 10.56 13.21
C ASN A 113 4.19 11.06 14.58
N ARG A 114 5.39 10.64 15.01
CA ARG A 114 5.94 11.02 16.32
C ARG A 114 6.00 12.53 16.56
N ARG A 115 6.16 13.32 15.50
CA ARG A 115 6.18 14.80 15.55
C ARG A 115 4.79 15.42 15.66
N GLY A 116 3.72 14.66 15.45
CA GLY A 116 2.33 15.15 15.47
C GLY A 116 1.94 15.99 14.26
N THR A 117 2.78 16.07 13.22
CA THR A 117 2.55 16.87 12.02
C THR A 117 2.59 16.03 10.74
N PHE A 118 2.00 16.58 9.68
CA PHE A 118 2.11 16.03 8.34
C PHE A 118 3.55 16.10 7.85
N LEU A 119 4.02 14.99 7.27
CA LEU A 119 5.33 14.88 6.63
C LEU A 119 5.13 15.04 5.13
N ASP A 120 5.85 15.99 4.52
CA ASP A 120 6.01 16.10 3.08
C ASP A 120 7.50 16.07 2.75
N ARG A 121 7.95 14.99 2.12
CA ARG A 121 9.34 14.81 1.69
C ARG A 121 9.38 14.27 0.28
N PRO A 122 9.87 15.03 -0.72
CA PRO A 122 9.87 14.59 -2.11
C PRO A 122 10.85 13.44 -2.40
N HIS A 123 11.89 13.28 -1.57
CA HIS A 123 12.98 12.31 -1.79
C HIS A 123 13.32 11.53 -0.52
N GLN A 124 12.34 10.84 0.06
CA GLN A 124 12.59 9.97 1.21
C GLN A 124 13.36 8.71 0.75
N THR A 125 14.39 8.34 1.51
CA THR A 125 15.24 7.18 1.23
C THR A 125 14.72 5.96 1.98
N HIS A 126 14.82 4.79 1.35
CA HIS A 126 14.41 3.50 1.89
C HIS A 126 15.43 2.43 1.50
N HIS A 127 15.68 1.49 2.39
CA HIS A 127 16.44 0.28 2.15
C HIS A 127 15.47 -0.89 2.05
N VAL A 128 15.68 -1.75 1.05
CA VAL A 128 14.95 -3.02 0.99
C VAL A 128 15.40 -3.90 2.15
N ALA A 129 14.44 -4.41 2.91
CA ALA A 129 14.71 -5.24 4.08
C ALA A 129 15.28 -6.60 3.65
N GLU A 130 16.30 -7.08 4.35
CA GLU A 130 16.80 -8.45 4.17
C GLU A 130 15.69 -9.47 4.48
N GLY A 131 15.58 -10.51 3.66
CA GLY A 131 14.57 -11.56 3.87
C GLY A 131 13.12 -11.09 3.74
N HIS A 132 12.86 -9.99 3.01
CA HIS A 132 11.51 -9.43 2.83
C HIS A 132 10.46 -10.44 2.34
N GLY A 133 10.87 -11.47 1.58
CA GLY A 133 10.01 -12.62 1.27
C GLY A 133 8.83 -12.32 0.34
N THR A 134 8.93 -11.28 -0.48
CA THR A 134 7.85 -10.87 -1.40
C THR A 134 8.35 -10.72 -2.83
N PHE A 135 7.54 -11.15 -3.81
CA PHE A 135 7.84 -10.94 -5.23
C PHE A 135 7.87 -9.46 -5.60
N TRP A 136 7.13 -8.60 -4.89
CA TRP A 136 7.05 -7.16 -5.18
C TRP A 136 8.43 -6.49 -5.21
N LEU A 137 9.38 -6.98 -4.39
CA LEU A 137 10.73 -6.43 -4.27
C LEU A 137 11.83 -7.33 -4.84
N ARG A 138 11.46 -8.36 -5.63
CA ARG A 138 12.43 -9.24 -6.29
C ARG A 138 13.39 -8.43 -7.17
N GLY A 139 14.68 -8.73 -7.09
CA GLY A 139 15.72 -8.04 -7.85
C GLY A 139 16.08 -6.65 -7.29
N LEU A 140 15.51 -6.28 -6.15
CA LEU A 140 15.83 -5.05 -5.40
C LEU A 140 16.56 -5.38 -4.08
N GLU A 141 17.08 -6.60 -3.91
CA GLU A 141 17.82 -7.00 -2.73
C GLU A 141 19.02 -6.06 -2.52
N ASN A 142 19.18 -5.55 -1.29
CA ASN A 142 20.19 -4.54 -0.92
C ASN A 142 20.07 -3.20 -1.67
N ALA A 143 18.99 -2.98 -2.43
CA ALA A 143 18.78 -1.72 -3.12
C ALA A 143 18.39 -0.61 -2.14
N THR A 144 18.77 0.61 -2.53
CA THR A 144 18.26 1.84 -1.93
C THR A 144 17.28 2.49 -2.89
N LEU A 145 16.05 2.70 -2.43
CA LEU A 145 14.96 3.31 -3.20
C LEU A 145 14.68 4.72 -2.69
N ARG A 146 14.25 5.60 -3.60
CA ARG A 146 13.88 6.99 -3.25
C ARG A 146 12.55 7.36 -3.88
N PHE A 147 11.58 7.67 -3.03
CA PHE A 147 10.27 8.14 -3.46
C PHE A 147 9.62 9.05 -2.40
N PRO A 148 8.60 9.84 -2.77
CA PRO A 148 7.97 10.78 -1.86
C PRO A 148 7.34 10.13 -0.61
N CYS A 149 7.28 10.90 0.47
CA CYS A 149 6.55 10.62 1.70
C CYS A 149 5.57 11.77 1.92
N ALA A 150 4.28 11.46 2.11
CA ALA A 150 3.22 12.47 2.22
C ALA A 150 2.10 11.96 3.16
N HIS A 151 2.30 12.03 4.48
CA HIS A 151 1.32 11.51 5.46
C HIS A 151 1.42 12.15 6.86
N GLY A 152 0.30 12.16 7.59
CA GLY A 152 0.22 12.55 9.00
C GLY A 152 0.14 11.37 9.99
N GLU A 153 -0.32 10.20 9.51
CA GLU A 153 -0.60 9.02 10.34
C GLU A 153 0.09 7.75 9.79
N GLY A 154 1.40 7.82 9.57
CA GLY A 154 2.17 6.71 8.99
C GLY A 154 3.09 5.98 9.95
N ARG A 155 3.08 6.33 11.24
CA ARG A 155 3.96 5.71 12.22
C ARG A 155 3.52 4.28 12.50
N LEU A 156 4.32 3.31 12.09
CA LEU A 156 4.08 1.90 12.35
C LEU A 156 4.51 1.54 13.78
N LEU A 157 3.61 0.94 14.54
CA LEU A 157 3.86 0.36 15.86
C LEU A 157 3.34 -1.07 15.87
N PHE A 158 3.99 -1.95 16.63
CA PHE A 158 3.55 -3.33 16.74
C PHE A 158 3.90 -3.94 18.10
N SER A 159 3.05 -4.84 18.58
CA SER A 159 3.26 -5.66 19.78
C SER A 159 3.91 -7.00 19.45
N ALA A 160 3.60 -7.56 18.28
CA ALA A 160 4.14 -8.82 17.80
C ALA A 160 4.18 -8.86 16.27
N GLN A 161 5.08 -9.68 15.73
CA GLN A 161 5.25 -9.86 14.29
C GLN A 161 4.72 -11.25 13.88
N THR A 162 3.39 -11.38 13.82
CA THR A 162 2.69 -12.67 13.68
C THR A 162 2.23 -12.98 12.24
N ALA A 163 1.85 -11.96 11.48
CA ALA A 163 1.23 -12.12 10.15
C ALA A 163 1.95 -11.36 9.01
N TRP A 164 3.08 -10.72 9.32
CA TRP A 164 3.78 -9.84 8.39
C TRP A 164 5.30 -9.86 8.59
N ARG A 165 6.04 -9.31 7.63
CA ARG A 165 7.49 -9.09 7.70
C ARG A 165 7.88 -7.70 7.17
N PRO A 166 8.96 -7.10 7.67
CA PRO A 166 9.52 -5.88 7.09
C PRO A 166 9.83 -6.07 5.60
N ALA A 167 9.38 -5.14 4.78
CA ALA A 167 9.69 -5.10 3.34
C ALA A 167 10.63 -3.94 3.01
N LEU A 168 10.42 -2.80 3.66
CA LEU A 168 11.22 -1.59 3.50
C LEU A 168 11.55 -1.02 4.88
N ARG A 169 12.75 -0.47 5.02
CA ARG A 169 13.17 0.28 6.20
C ARG A 169 13.67 1.67 5.81
N TYR A 170 13.40 2.65 6.65
CA TYR A 170 14.09 3.93 6.62
C TYR A 170 15.56 3.74 7.04
N PRO A 171 16.47 4.61 6.60
CA PRO A 171 17.82 4.65 7.18
C PRO A 171 17.72 4.94 8.69
N PRO A 172 18.50 4.27 9.56
CA PRO A 172 18.33 4.36 11.03
C PRO A 172 18.34 5.78 11.62
N VAL A 173 19.03 6.72 10.96
CA VAL A 173 19.12 8.13 11.42
C VAL A 173 18.03 9.01 10.77
N PHE A 174 17.33 8.51 9.75
CA PHE A 174 16.40 9.27 8.91
C PHE A 174 14.99 8.66 8.83
N ASN A 175 14.50 8.16 9.96
CA ASN A 175 13.11 7.76 10.16
C ASN A 175 12.20 9.01 10.32
N PRO A 176 11.35 9.33 9.33
CA PRO A 176 10.62 10.59 9.30
C PRO A 176 9.41 10.60 10.24
N ASP A 177 8.76 9.45 10.44
CA ASP A 177 7.50 9.30 11.18
C ASP A 177 7.66 8.68 12.57
N GLY A 178 8.83 8.13 12.87
CA GLY A 178 9.13 7.48 14.14
C GLY A 178 8.58 6.06 14.25
N SER A 179 8.41 5.37 13.11
CA SER A 179 8.01 3.96 13.06
C SER A 179 8.99 3.06 13.84
N GLN A 180 8.46 2.05 14.51
CA GLN A 180 9.24 1.09 15.28
C GLN A 180 10.21 0.33 14.36
N GLU A 181 11.45 0.15 14.84
CA GLU A 181 12.58 -0.44 14.09
C GLU A 181 12.83 0.18 12.70
N ASP A 182 12.47 1.45 12.52
CA ASP A 182 12.63 2.15 11.24
C ASP A 182 11.89 1.47 10.07
N ILE A 183 10.82 0.72 10.34
CA ILE A 183 10.03 0.06 9.30
C ILE A 183 9.26 1.12 8.48
N ALA A 184 9.42 1.08 7.16
CA ALA A 184 8.75 1.97 6.22
C ALA A 184 7.63 1.26 5.42
N GLY A 185 7.68 -0.07 5.36
CA GLY A 185 6.69 -0.89 4.70
C GLY A 185 6.82 -2.35 5.11
N ILE A 186 5.72 -3.08 5.02
CA ILE A 186 5.60 -4.47 5.42
C ILE A 186 4.90 -5.29 4.35
N THR A 187 5.11 -6.61 4.38
CA THR A 187 4.40 -7.57 3.54
C THR A 187 3.78 -8.67 4.36
N THR A 188 2.72 -9.32 3.87
CA THR A 188 2.20 -10.56 4.45
C THR A 188 3.25 -11.69 4.39
N LEU A 189 3.12 -12.71 5.24
CA LEU A 189 4.08 -13.83 5.30
C LEU A 189 4.24 -14.60 3.99
N ASP A 190 3.18 -14.67 3.18
CA ASP A 190 3.16 -15.28 1.85
C ASP A 190 3.69 -14.35 0.74
N GLY A 191 3.94 -13.07 1.07
CA GLY A 191 4.46 -12.09 0.14
C GLY A 191 3.43 -11.46 -0.80
N PHE A 192 2.14 -11.82 -0.73
CA PHE A 192 1.12 -11.36 -1.68
C PHE A 192 0.69 -9.91 -1.49
N VAL A 193 0.60 -9.44 -0.25
CA VAL A 193 0.15 -8.09 0.07
C VAL A 193 1.34 -7.25 0.53
N LEU A 194 1.63 -6.15 -0.18
CA LEU A 194 2.65 -5.17 0.19
C LEU A 194 2.01 -3.86 0.62
N GLY A 195 2.37 -3.37 1.81
CA GLY A 195 1.92 -2.10 2.36
C GLY A 195 3.09 -1.15 2.65
N MET A 196 2.96 0.12 2.25
CA MET A 196 3.95 1.16 2.57
C MET A 196 3.32 2.54 2.65
N MET A 197 3.89 3.43 3.48
CA MET A 197 3.37 4.80 3.65
C MET A 197 3.83 5.79 2.59
N ASN A 198 4.84 5.41 1.83
CA ASN A 198 5.50 6.25 0.85
C ASN A 198 4.95 5.97 -0.56
N HIS A 199 5.24 6.86 -1.51
CA HIS A 199 4.55 6.93 -2.79
C HIS A 199 5.46 6.56 -3.99
N PRO A 200 5.75 5.27 -4.24
CA PRO A 200 6.54 4.86 -5.40
C PRO A 200 5.87 5.23 -6.73
N GLU A 201 4.54 5.27 -6.76
CA GLU A 201 3.73 5.66 -7.91
C GLU A 201 3.87 7.15 -8.28
N ARG A 202 4.39 7.99 -7.37
CA ARG A 202 4.72 9.40 -7.66
C ARG A 202 6.16 9.59 -8.16
N ALA A 203 6.99 8.54 -8.11
CA ALA A 203 8.41 8.59 -8.46
C ALA A 203 8.74 7.82 -9.75
N GLN A 204 7.81 7.84 -10.71
CA GLN A 204 7.85 6.97 -11.89
C GLN A 204 8.97 7.23 -12.90
N ARG A 205 9.77 8.29 -12.71
CA ARG A 205 10.94 8.57 -13.56
C ARG A 205 12.14 7.70 -13.20
N ASP A 206 12.18 7.18 -11.97
CA ASP A 206 13.22 6.24 -11.55
C ASP A 206 12.77 4.81 -11.88
N GLU A 207 13.47 4.19 -12.83
CA GLU A 207 13.19 2.83 -13.25
C GLU A 207 13.33 1.82 -12.13
N LYS A 208 14.14 2.08 -11.09
CA LYS A 208 14.23 1.17 -9.92
C LYS A 208 12.92 1.11 -9.15
N ASN A 209 12.24 2.25 -8.99
CA ASN A 209 10.93 2.28 -8.32
C ASN A 209 9.87 1.57 -9.16
N MET A 210 9.97 1.67 -10.48
CA MET A 210 9.05 0.98 -11.40
C MET A 210 9.17 -0.54 -11.36
N THR A 211 10.28 -1.09 -10.84
CA THR A 211 10.44 -2.53 -10.63
C THR A 211 9.35 -3.12 -9.72
N ILE A 212 8.85 -2.37 -8.72
CA ILE A 212 7.75 -2.83 -7.86
C ILE A 212 6.51 -3.20 -8.68
N PHE A 213 6.15 -2.33 -9.63
CA PHE A 213 4.99 -2.53 -10.51
C PHE A 213 5.25 -3.60 -11.57
N ARG A 214 6.47 -3.65 -12.14
CA ARG A 214 6.85 -4.71 -13.11
C ARG A 214 6.78 -6.09 -12.49
N ASN A 215 7.32 -6.25 -11.28
CA ASN A 215 7.29 -7.51 -10.55
C ASN A 215 5.87 -8.03 -10.34
N ALA A 216 4.92 -7.12 -10.10
CA ALA A 216 3.51 -7.46 -9.97
C ALA A 216 2.93 -8.04 -11.25
N VAL A 217 3.20 -7.39 -12.38
CA VAL A 217 2.73 -7.84 -13.70
C VAL A 217 3.39 -9.16 -14.09
N GLU A 218 4.68 -9.32 -13.83
CA GLU A 218 5.43 -10.55 -14.11
C GLU A 218 4.96 -11.73 -13.24
N HIS A 219 4.54 -11.46 -12.00
CA HIS A 219 4.08 -12.50 -11.09
C HIS A 219 2.74 -13.13 -11.51
N VAL A 220 1.85 -12.35 -12.15
CA VAL A 220 0.52 -12.81 -12.59
C VAL A 220 0.44 -13.16 -14.08
N ARG A 221 1.58 -13.04 -14.80
CA ARG A 221 1.70 -13.52 -16.19
C ARG A 221 1.82 -15.04 -16.22
#